data_AF-A0A087TQF3-F1
#
_entry.id   AF-A0A087TQF3-F1
#
_cell.length_a   1.000
_cell.length_b   1.000
_cell.length_c   1.000
_cell.angle_alpha   90.00
_cell.angle_beta   90.00
_cell.angle_gamma   90.00
#
_symmetry.space_group_name_H-M   'P 1'
#
loop_
_entity.id
_entity.type
_entity.pdbx_description
1 polymer ?
#
loop_
_entity_poly.entity_id
_entity_poly.type
_entity_poly.pdbx_seq_one_letter_code
_entity_poly.pdbx_strand_id
1 'polypeptide(L)'
;MYLRNSPNICLAVFLITFCSYTYGTKRDIHCTIYHDKNESKENVDVFHVSAAGSKDTVHYLWSSYRLPSVIVARTTRDTHLNVSLSKLRTFVTDAIKFSKTPIEYVGLTISELWEFTYNSDTAEVISPNSTRKLNLKSFLWSSMKDSYSCSPKAASTKLNSFNDDYDFSQNGTFQVQFSVIGDQVMADDFPHLMFTGNSTQIKVILDRLHSNSSKTRYSLELMVFSPQSGDCSSNQWRSHVTKAISDEHSPGIFSDIALSPVCTEKNDPSFISWRPVSYTDRTSSIEASSDVKITSDIKPHAITSVQSIAELYFGGKPNMSINAFNITFGTVGDGFYPKTEYTAWSLMVGTGSTVSIGLSSIAILYASIGLSALVLFFISGGIFLAVQRCWRKDDDLLLSNNSI
;
A
#
# COMPACT_ATOMS: atom_id res chain seq x y z
N MET A 1 -32.93 -36.36 55.29
CA MET A 1 -33.13 -34.92 55.58
C MET A 1 -31.75 -34.31 55.79
N TYR A 2 -31.44 -33.28 54.99
CA TYR A 2 -30.23 -32.45 54.91
C TYR A 2 -28.98 -32.96 54.15
N LEU A 3 -28.92 -32.47 52.91
CA LEU A 3 -27.77 -32.25 52.03
C LEU A 3 -26.68 -31.41 52.71
N ARG A 4 -25.40 -31.66 52.39
CA ARG A 4 -24.49 -30.57 52.01
C ARG A 4 -23.30 -31.02 51.15
N ASN A 5 -23.39 -30.57 49.90
CA ASN A 5 -22.45 -30.58 48.78
C ASN A 5 -20.96 -30.44 49.11
N SER A 6 -20.19 -31.32 48.47
CA SER A 6 -18.81 -31.13 48.00
C SER A 6 -18.73 -30.01 46.95
N PRO A 7 -17.68 -29.15 46.95
CA PRO A 7 -17.40 -28.31 45.81
C PRO A 7 -16.60 -29.13 44.80
N ASN A 8 -17.28 -29.69 43.80
CA ASN A 8 -16.64 -30.09 42.56
C ASN A 8 -16.13 -28.82 41.87
N ILE A 9 -14.85 -28.51 42.04
CA ILE A 9 -14.16 -27.52 41.22
C ILE A 9 -13.97 -28.17 39.84
N CYS A 10 -14.96 -27.98 38.98
CA CYS A 10 -14.84 -28.28 37.55
C CYS A 10 -13.77 -27.36 36.96
N LEU A 11 -12.55 -27.90 36.81
CA LEU A 11 -11.49 -27.27 36.05
C LEU A 11 -11.85 -27.38 34.55
N ALA A 12 -12.55 -26.37 34.03
CA ALA A 12 -12.80 -26.27 32.60
C ALA A 12 -11.51 -25.80 31.89
N VAL A 13 -10.74 -26.74 31.36
CA VAL A 13 -9.60 -26.45 30.49
C VAL A 13 -10.14 -26.13 29.09
N PHE A 14 -10.18 -24.85 28.73
CA PHE A 14 -10.43 -24.43 27.35
C PHE A 14 -9.15 -24.61 26.53
N LEU A 15 -9.03 -25.74 25.83
CA LEU A 15 -8.07 -25.93 24.76
C LEU A 15 -8.58 -25.18 23.52
N ILE A 16 -8.10 -23.96 23.31
CA ILE A 16 -8.35 -23.23 22.06
C ILE A 16 -7.20 -23.53 21.10
N THR A 17 -7.38 -24.55 20.26
CA THR A 17 -6.54 -24.77 19.08
C THR A 17 -6.87 -23.69 18.05
N PHE A 18 -6.03 -22.65 17.99
CA PHE A 18 -6.07 -21.65 16.93
C PHE A 18 -5.26 -22.16 15.73
N CYS A 19 -5.95 -22.64 14.71
CA CYS A 19 -5.37 -22.89 13.41
C CYS A 19 -5.78 -21.74 12.49
N SER A 20 -4.97 -20.69 12.42
CA SER A 20 -5.18 -19.57 11.50
C SER A 20 -4.71 -19.98 10.11
N TYR A 21 -5.55 -20.68 9.35
CA TYR A 21 -5.34 -20.85 7.91
C TYR A 21 -5.76 -19.55 7.20
N THR A 22 -4.80 -18.67 6.91
CA THR A 22 -5.03 -17.60 5.94
C THR A 22 -4.96 -18.22 4.54
N TYR A 23 -6.12 -18.46 3.93
CA TYR A 23 -6.23 -18.88 2.53
C TYR A 23 -5.86 -17.69 1.61
N GLY A 24 -4.57 -17.48 1.40
CA GLY A 24 -4.07 -16.55 0.39
C GLY A 24 -4.19 -17.17 -1.01
N THR A 25 -4.62 -16.37 -2.00
CA THR A 25 -4.64 -16.84 -3.39
C THR A 25 -3.20 -16.95 -3.90
N LYS A 26 -2.74 -18.18 -4.11
CA LYS A 26 -1.42 -18.45 -4.71
C LYS A 26 -1.47 -18.37 -6.23
N ARG A 27 -0.46 -17.73 -6.82
CA ARG A 27 -0.33 -17.58 -8.28
C ARG A 27 1.07 -17.87 -8.77
N ASP A 28 1.15 -18.48 -9.95
CA ASP A 28 2.42 -18.76 -10.63
C ASP A 28 2.80 -17.60 -11.54
N ILE A 29 3.99 -17.07 -11.33
CA ILE A 29 4.51 -15.87 -12.01
C ILE A 29 5.26 -16.26 -13.28
N HIS A 30 4.92 -15.59 -14.38
CA HIS A 30 5.63 -15.66 -15.66
C HIS A 30 5.88 -14.24 -16.16
N CYS A 31 7.02 -14.00 -16.80
CA CYS A 31 7.38 -12.66 -17.25
C CYS A 31 7.80 -12.63 -18.72
N THR A 32 7.43 -11.54 -19.40
CA THR A 32 7.78 -11.25 -20.80
C THR A 32 8.21 -9.78 -20.88
N ILE A 33 9.32 -9.49 -21.55
CA ILE A 33 9.78 -8.12 -21.78
C ILE A 33 9.55 -7.77 -23.25
N TYR A 34 8.73 -6.74 -23.50
CA TYR A 34 8.59 -6.12 -24.80
C TYR A 34 9.56 -4.93 -24.85
N HIS A 35 10.50 -4.97 -25.79
CA HIS A 35 11.57 -3.99 -25.87
C HIS A 35 11.99 -3.77 -27.31
N ASP A 36 12.20 -2.51 -27.65
CA ASP A 36 12.72 -2.08 -28.95
C ASP A 36 13.77 -0.97 -28.76
N LYS A 37 15.03 -1.25 -29.18
CA LYS A 37 16.13 -0.28 -29.11
C LYS A 37 16.02 0.66 -30.29
N ASN A 38 15.94 1.97 -30.02
CA ASN A 38 16.06 2.98 -31.06
C ASN A 38 17.44 3.68 -31.00
N GLU A 39 17.85 4.27 -32.11
CA GLU A 39 19.03 5.16 -32.22
C GLU A 39 18.85 6.45 -31.37
N SER A 40 17.61 6.80 -30.99
CA SER A 40 17.23 8.06 -30.34
C SER A 40 17.22 8.05 -28.79
N LYS A 41 18.04 7.23 -28.12
CA LYS A 41 18.22 7.14 -26.65
C LYS A 41 16.98 6.82 -25.77
N GLU A 42 15.76 6.83 -26.31
CA GLU A 42 14.54 6.44 -25.57
C GLU A 42 14.25 4.95 -25.73
N ASN A 43 14.44 4.18 -24.66
CA ASN A 43 14.09 2.76 -24.61
C ASN A 43 12.57 2.59 -24.47
N VAL A 44 11.96 1.88 -25.43
CA VAL A 44 10.55 1.52 -25.37
C VAL A 44 10.42 0.19 -24.64
N ASP A 45 10.20 0.24 -23.33
CA ASP A 45 10.22 -0.94 -22.45
C ASP A 45 8.87 -1.15 -21.79
N VAL A 46 8.29 -2.34 -21.96
CA VAL A 46 7.14 -2.80 -21.19
C VAL A 46 7.48 -4.17 -20.60
N PHE A 47 7.57 -4.23 -19.27
CA PHE A 47 7.73 -5.48 -18.56
C PHE A 47 6.37 -6.02 -18.18
N HIS A 48 5.99 -7.13 -18.80
CA HIS A 48 4.75 -7.84 -18.54
C HIS A 48 5.00 -8.98 -17.58
N VAL A 49 4.26 -8.99 -16.47
CA VAL A 49 4.21 -10.09 -15.52
C VAL A 49 2.79 -10.64 -15.49
N SER A 50 2.64 -11.94 -15.72
CA SER A 50 1.38 -12.65 -15.55
C SER A 50 1.43 -13.54 -14.33
N ALA A 51 0.48 -13.35 -13.42
CA ALA A 51 0.27 -14.17 -12.24
C ALA A 51 -0.95 -15.08 -12.47
N ALA A 52 -0.68 -16.34 -12.83
CA ALA A 52 -1.69 -17.32 -13.15
C ALA A 52 -2.29 -17.93 -11.88
N GLY A 53 -3.61 -17.80 -11.70
CA GLY A 53 -4.37 -18.45 -10.64
C GLY A 53 -5.13 -19.67 -11.16
N SER A 54 -5.90 -20.32 -10.28
CA SER A 54 -6.71 -21.47 -10.66
C SER A 54 -7.85 -21.11 -11.62
N LYS A 55 -8.46 -19.93 -11.46
CA LYS A 55 -9.64 -19.47 -12.21
C LYS A 55 -9.39 -18.29 -13.15
N ASP A 56 -8.37 -17.50 -12.88
CA ASP A 56 -8.11 -16.21 -13.51
C ASP A 56 -6.62 -15.96 -13.71
N THR A 57 -6.26 -14.86 -14.36
CA THR A 57 -4.88 -14.40 -14.48
C THR A 57 -4.83 -12.92 -14.20
N VAL A 58 -3.86 -12.47 -13.40
CA VAL A 58 -3.61 -11.05 -13.17
C VAL A 58 -2.40 -10.67 -14.00
N HIS A 59 -2.55 -9.64 -14.82
CA HIS A 59 -1.50 -9.09 -15.66
C HIS A 59 -1.04 -7.76 -15.09
N TYR A 60 0.26 -7.63 -14.89
CA TYR A 60 0.94 -6.41 -14.50
C TYR A 60 1.80 -5.95 -15.66
N LEU A 61 1.56 -4.75 -16.17
CA LEU A 61 2.41 -4.15 -17.20
C LEU A 61 3.10 -2.95 -16.56
N TRP A 62 4.40 -3.06 -16.36
CA TRP A 62 5.24 -1.99 -15.83
C TRP A 62 6.00 -1.32 -16.98
N SER A 63 6.11 0.00 -16.94
CA SER A 63 6.89 0.75 -17.92
C SER A 63 7.39 2.07 -17.33
N SER A 64 8.54 2.53 -17.79
CA SER A 64 9.01 3.92 -17.65
C SER A 64 9.09 4.63 -19.01
N TYR A 65 8.50 4.07 -20.07
CA TYR A 65 8.48 4.74 -21.35
C TYR A 65 7.70 6.06 -21.23
N ARG A 66 8.44 7.16 -21.33
CA ARG A 66 8.09 8.54 -20.95
C ARG A 66 7.78 8.77 -19.47
N LEU A 67 6.84 8.02 -18.90
CA LEU A 67 6.43 8.17 -17.50
C LEU A 67 6.32 6.82 -16.79
N PRO A 68 6.81 6.70 -15.54
CA PRO A 68 6.60 5.52 -14.71
C PRO A 68 5.12 5.21 -14.55
N SER A 69 4.74 4.02 -15.01
CA SER A 69 3.34 3.61 -15.09
C SER A 69 3.17 2.13 -14.87
N VAL A 70 2.01 1.78 -14.32
CA VAL A 70 1.55 0.40 -14.20
C VAL A 70 0.14 0.25 -14.73
N ILE A 71 -0.14 -0.88 -15.37
CA ILE A 71 -1.50 -1.37 -15.62
C ILE A 71 -1.64 -2.70 -14.90
N VAL A 72 -2.69 -2.83 -14.09
CA VAL A 72 -3.10 -4.09 -13.47
C VAL A 72 -4.42 -4.51 -14.11
N ALA A 73 -4.50 -5.73 -14.64
CA ALA A 73 -5.70 -6.24 -15.27
C ALA A 73 -5.94 -7.71 -14.90
N ARG A 74 -7.10 -8.00 -14.32
CA ARG A 74 -7.55 -9.36 -13.97
C ARG A 74 -8.44 -9.90 -15.07
N THR A 75 -8.12 -11.06 -15.63
CA THR A 75 -8.80 -11.65 -16.79
C THR A 75 -9.15 -13.11 -16.54
N THR A 76 -9.98 -13.69 -17.41
CA THR A 76 -10.12 -15.14 -17.52
C THR A 76 -8.83 -15.75 -18.09
N ARG A 77 -8.58 -17.03 -17.83
CA ARG A 77 -7.34 -17.73 -18.24
C ARG A 77 -7.14 -17.85 -19.75
N ASP A 78 -8.21 -17.77 -20.53
CA ASP A 78 -8.21 -17.83 -21.99
C ASP A 78 -8.10 -16.43 -22.65
N THR A 79 -7.77 -15.42 -21.85
CA THR A 79 -7.48 -14.08 -22.35
C THR A 79 -5.99 -13.95 -22.68
N HIS A 80 -5.68 -13.42 -23.86
CA HIS A 80 -4.31 -13.19 -24.33
C HIS A 80 -4.00 -11.69 -24.38
N LEU A 81 -2.78 -11.32 -24.01
CA LEU A 81 -2.27 -9.96 -24.14
C LEU A 81 -1.50 -9.82 -25.47
N ASN A 82 -1.77 -8.74 -26.20
CA ASN A 82 -0.99 -8.30 -27.34
C ASN A 82 -0.42 -6.91 -27.09
N VAL A 83 0.89 -6.75 -27.29
CA VAL A 83 1.62 -5.48 -27.15
C VAL A 83 2.32 -5.16 -28.47
N SER A 84 1.97 -4.04 -29.08
CA SER A 84 2.55 -3.54 -30.33
C SER A 84 3.50 -2.38 -30.04
N LEU A 85 4.81 -2.67 -30.09
CA LEU A 85 5.87 -1.68 -29.83
C LEU A 85 5.86 -0.53 -30.85
N SER A 86 5.54 -0.81 -32.12
CA SER A 86 5.43 0.21 -33.16
C SER A 86 4.31 1.22 -32.87
N LYS A 87 3.13 0.75 -32.46
CA LYS A 87 2.02 1.62 -32.04
C LYS A 87 2.32 2.38 -30.75
N LEU A 88 3.00 1.72 -29.80
CA LEU A 88 3.38 2.31 -28.52
C LEU A 88 4.35 3.49 -28.74
N ARG A 89 5.30 3.33 -29.67
CA ARG A 89 6.24 4.39 -30.06
C ARG A 89 5.53 5.64 -30.59
N THR A 90 4.53 5.44 -31.44
CA THR A 90 3.76 6.53 -32.06
C THR A 90 2.59 7.02 -31.19
N PHE A 91 2.46 6.51 -29.96
CA PHE A 91 1.34 6.81 -29.06
C PHE A 91 -0.04 6.62 -29.70
N VAL A 92 -0.21 5.53 -30.45
CA VAL A 92 -1.47 5.17 -31.09
C VAL A 92 -2.26 4.24 -30.14
N THR A 93 -3.57 4.41 -30.10
CA THR A 93 -4.50 3.55 -29.35
C THR A 93 -4.36 2.08 -29.78
N ASP A 94 -4.84 1.16 -28.94
CA ASP A 94 -4.70 -0.29 -29.16
C ASP A 94 -3.25 -0.81 -29.25
N ALA A 95 -2.27 -0.05 -28.75
CA ALA A 95 -0.90 -0.54 -28.58
C ALA A 95 -0.83 -1.70 -27.56
N ILE A 96 -1.71 -1.68 -26.55
CA ILE A 96 -1.86 -2.71 -25.53
C ILE A 96 -3.30 -3.20 -25.61
N LYS A 97 -3.52 -4.50 -25.89
CA LYS A 97 -4.86 -5.05 -26.07
C LYS A 97 -4.98 -6.45 -25.49
N PHE A 98 -6.06 -6.67 -24.75
CA PHE A 98 -6.49 -8.01 -24.34
C PHE A 98 -7.47 -8.58 -25.36
N SER A 99 -7.41 -9.88 -25.62
CA SER A 99 -8.33 -10.58 -26.54
C SER A 99 -9.79 -10.55 -26.05
N LYS A 100 -10.00 -10.40 -24.74
CA LYS A 100 -11.29 -10.24 -24.08
C LYS A 100 -11.23 -9.07 -23.10
N THR A 101 -12.37 -8.48 -22.79
CA THR A 101 -12.46 -7.42 -21.78
C THR A 101 -12.04 -7.97 -20.42
N PRO A 102 -11.07 -7.35 -19.72
CA PRO A 102 -10.72 -7.78 -18.36
C PRO A 102 -11.89 -7.66 -17.39
N ILE A 103 -11.92 -8.54 -16.40
CA ILE A 103 -12.91 -8.58 -15.32
C ILE A 103 -12.85 -7.28 -14.51
N GLU A 104 -11.63 -6.86 -14.19
CA GLU A 104 -11.31 -5.66 -13.41
C GLU A 104 -9.93 -5.15 -13.84
N TYR A 105 -9.74 -3.84 -13.91
CA TYR A 105 -8.47 -3.26 -14.36
C TYR A 105 -8.29 -1.81 -13.93
N VAL A 106 -7.06 -1.45 -13.57
CA VAL A 106 -6.65 -0.11 -13.14
C VAL A 106 -5.27 0.24 -13.70
N GLY A 107 -5.08 1.50 -14.03
CA GLY A 107 -3.80 2.09 -14.38
C GLY A 107 -3.38 3.13 -13.37
N LEU A 108 -2.08 3.23 -13.13
CA LEU A 108 -1.50 4.31 -12.34
C LEU A 108 -0.29 4.87 -13.10
N THR A 109 -0.18 6.19 -13.15
CA THR A 109 0.98 6.90 -13.69
C THR A 109 1.47 7.92 -12.66
N ILE A 110 2.79 7.97 -12.46
CA ILE A 110 3.44 9.08 -11.75
C ILE A 110 3.69 10.16 -12.80
N SER A 111 2.87 11.21 -12.79
CA SER A 111 2.85 12.22 -13.85
C SER A 111 3.86 13.33 -13.62
N GLU A 112 3.98 13.79 -12.38
CA GLU A 112 4.77 14.99 -12.04
C GLU A 112 5.45 14.84 -10.68
N LEU A 113 6.59 15.53 -10.53
CA LEU A 113 7.28 15.75 -9.26
C LEU A 113 7.28 17.26 -8.97
N TRP A 114 6.90 17.64 -7.76
CA TRP A 114 6.83 19.03 -7.32
C TRP A 114 7.84 19.28 -6.21
N GLU A 115 8.52 20.41 -6.30
CA GLU A 115 9.43 20.95 -5.29
C GLU A 115 8.76 22.18 -4.66
N PHE A 116 8.57 22.15 -3.35
CA PHE A 116 8.01 23.26 -2.57
C PHE A 116 9.06 23.78 -1.59
N THR A 117 9.24 25.09 -1.53
CA THR A 117 10.08 25.73 -0.51
C THR A 117 9.24 26.47 0.52
N TYR A 118 9.74 26.54 1.75
CA TYR A 118 9.03 27.15 2.87
C TYR A 118 9.92 28.06 3.71
N ASN A 119 9.33 29.08 4.33
CA ASN A 119 10.00 29.91 5.35
C ASN A 119 10.02 29.24 6.73
N SER A 120 8.94 28.52 7.07
CA SER A 120 8.76 27.86 8.35
C SER A 120 8.70 26.35 8.17
N ASP A 121 8.97 25.62 9.23
CA ASP A 121 8.80 24.17 9.23
C ASP A 121 7.32 23.81 9.22
N THR A 122 6.83 23.44 8.05
CA THR A 122 5.46 22.97 7.85
C THR A 122 5.49 21.67 7.06
N ALA A 123 4.61 20.75 7.46
CA ALA A 123 4.33 19.50 6.76
C ALA A 123 3.12 19.62 5.83
N GLU A 124 2.45 20.77 5.83
CA GLU A 124 1.26 21.01 5.00
C GLU A 124 1.64 21.85 3.79
N VAL A 125 1.06 21.51 2.63
CA VAL A 125 1.19 22.31 1.40
C VAL A 125 0.25 23.52 1.49
N ILE A 126 0.54 24.39 2.45
CA ILE A 126 -0.16 25.65 2.66
C ILE A 126 0.83 26.76 2.40
N SER A 127 0.52 27.60 1.40
CA SER A 127 1.27 28.81 1.08
C SER A 127 2.79 28.59 0.93
N PRO A 128 3.24 27.69 0.03
CA PRO A 128 4.66 27.55 -0.25
C PRO A 128 5.24 28.87 -0.75
N ASN A 129 6.49 29.16 -0.37
CA ASN A 129 7.23 30.32 -0.82
C ASN A 129 7.51 30.29 -2.33
N SER A 130 7.93 29.12 -2.80
CA SER A 130 8.13 28.85 -4.22
C SER A 130 7.66 27.43 -4.52
N THR A 131 7.12 27.28 -5.73
CA THR A 131 6.72 26.00 -6.30
C THR A 131 7.46 25.81 -7.60
N ARG A 132 8.14 24.67 -7.75
CA ARG A 132 8.78 24.27 -8.99
C ARG A 132 8.25 22.91 -9.42
N LYS A 133 7.90 22.81 -10.70
CA LYS A 133 7.45 21.58 -11.34
C LYS A 133 8.63 20.92 -12.03
N LEU A 134 8.94 19.67 -11.68
CA LEU A 134 9.91 18.82 -12.34
C LEU A 134 9.16 17.88 -13.28
N ASN A 135 9.31 18.12 -14.59
CA ASN A 135 8.61 17.39 -15.63
C ASN A 135 9.24 16.01 -15.82
N LEU A 136 8.57 14.95 -15.36
CA LEU A 136 9.10 13.59 -15.44
C LEU A 136 9.24 13.07 -16.88
N LYS A 137 8.60 13.70 -17.87
CA LYS A 137 8.79 13.36 -19.29
C LYS A 137 10.18 13.70 -19.81
N SER A 138 10.88 14.67 -19.20
CA SER A 138 12.26 15.00 -19.59
C SER A 138 13.29 14.09 -18.94
N PHE A 139 12.87 13.19 -18.05
CA PHE A 139 13.77 12.29 -17.35
C PHE A 139 14.11 11.11 -18.26
N LEU A 140 15.38 10.77 -18.37
CA LEU A 140 15.82 9.56 -19.05
C LEU A 140 15.80 8.40 -18.07
N TRP A 141 15.22 7.28 -18.47
CA TRP A 141 15.08 6.10 -17.62
C TRP A 141 16.00 4.97 -18.08
N SER A 142 16.61 4.27 -17.12
CA SER A 142 17.36 3.04 -17.37
C SER A 142 16.49 1.98 -18.05
N SER A 143 17.08 1.13 -18.89
CA SER A 143 16.32 0.04 -19.50
C SER A 143 15.90 -0.99 -18.46
N MET A 144 14.67 -1.50 -18.57
CA MET A 144 14.17 -2.59 -17.72
C MET A 144 14.96 -3.88 -17.93
N LYS A 145 15.59 -4.04 -19.10
CA LYS A 145 16.43 -5.21 -19.41
C LYS A 145 17.65 -5.32 -18.51
N ASP A 146 18.14 -4.20 -17.99
CA ASP A 146 19.38 -4.17 -17.23
C ASP A 146 19.17 -4.57 -15.75
N SER A 147 17.92 -4.55 -15.28
CA SER A 147 17.60 -4.58 -13.85
C SER A 147 16.24 -5.23 -13.55
N TYR A 148 15.98 -6.42 -14.12
CA TYR A 148 14.80 -7.23 -13.78
C TYR A 148 15.16 -8.56 -13.13
N SER A 149 14.23 -9.05 -12.32
CA SER A 149 14.24 -10.40 -11.75
C SER A 149 12.90 -11.06 -12.04
N CYS A 150 12.93 -12.32 -12.45
CA CYS A 150 11.73 -13.12 -12.68
C CYS A 150 11.96 -14.54 -12.18
N SER A 151 11.00 -15.05 -11.40
CA SER A 151 10.94 -16.42 -10.91
C SER A 151 9.49 -16.88 -10.91
N PRO A 152 9.22 -18.19 -10.76
CA PRO A 152 7.84 -18.69 -10.66
C PRO A 152 7.03 -18.12 -9.48
N LYS A 153 7.68 -17.51 -8.48
CA LYS A 153 7.03 -16.97 -7.28
C LYS A 153 6.97 -15.45 -7.23
N ALA A 154 7.91 -14.78 -7.88
CA ALA A 154 8.08 -13.33 -7.75
C ALA A 154 8.74 -12.73 -8.98
N ALA A 155 8.41 -11.47 -9.25
CA ALA A 155 9.09 -10.66 -10.25
C ALA A 155 9.32 -9.26 -9.71
N SER A 156 10.39 -8.62 -10.16
CA SER A 156 10.69 -7.24 -9.83
C SER A 156 11.51 -6.55 -10.91
N THR A 157 11.45 -5.22 -10.94
CA THR A 157 12.36 -4.41 -11.75
C THR A 157 12.64 -3.08 -11.06
N LYS A 158 13.82 -2.53 -11.34
CA LYS A 158 14.29 -1.25 -10.80
C LYS A 158 14.58 -0.29 -11.95
N LEU A 159 13.93 0.86 -11.95
CA LEU A 159 14.11 1.92 -12.93
C LEU A 159 14.77 3.11 -12.25
N ASN A 160 15.92 3.52 -12.75
CA ASN A 160 16.57 4.75 -12.32
C ASN A 160 16.39 5.79 -13.39
N SER A 161 15.88 6.96 -13.01
CA SER A 161 16.02 8.12 -13.85
C SER A 161 17.40 8.73 -13.66
N PHE A 162 17.92 9.27 -14.75
CA PHE A 162 19.04 10.19 -14.77
C PHE A 162 18.61 11.39 -15.62
N ASN A 163 18.95 12.59 -15.16
CA ASN A 163 18.82 13.81 -15.96
C ASN A 163 20.17 14.54 -15.90
N ASP A 164 20.36 15.53 -16.76
CA ASP A 164 21.51 16.43 -16.69
C ASP A 164 21.62 17.03 -15.27
N ASP A 165 22.84 17.41 -14.87
CA ASP A 165 23.28 17.80 -13.51
C ASP A 165 22.48 18.93 -12.82
N TYR A 166 21.38 19.40 -13.40
CA TYR A 166 20.53 20.48 -12.90
C TYR A 166 19.44 20.01 -11.92
N ASP A 167 18.86 18.81 -12.12
CA ASP A 167 17.78 18.29 -11.26
C ASP A 167 18.28 17.33 -10.18
N PHE A 168 19.49 16.78 -10.36
CA PHE A 168 20.10 15.81 -9.47
C PHE A 168 21.43 16.37 -8.95
N SER A 169 21.69 16.17 -7.66
CA SER A 169 23.04 16.33 -7.11
C SER A 169 23.96 15.21 -7.67
N GLN A 170 25.28 15.30 -7.46
CA GLN A 170 26.21 14.29 -7.99
C GLN A 170 25.80 12.86 -7.58
N ASN A 171 25.62 11.98 -8.58
CA ASN A 171 25.13 10.61 -8.45
C ASN A 171 23.69 10.48 -7.89
N GLY A 172 22.87 11.52 -7.99
CA GLY A 172 21.46 11.47 -7.62
C GLY A 172 20.60 10.69 -8.62
N THR A 173 19.51 10.11 -8.12
CA THR A 173 18.57 9.31 -8.92
C THR A 173 17.15 9.47 -8.38
N PHE A 174 16.17 9.56 -9.28
CA PHE A 174 14.78 9.24 -8.95
C PHE A 174 14.54 7.81 -9.43
N GLN A 175 14.39 6.92 -8.46
CA GLN A 175 14.18 5.51 -8.69
C GLN A 175 12.72 5.09 -8.48
N VAL A 176 12.20 4.26 -9.38
CA VAL A 176 10.93 3.56 -9.25
C VAL A 176 11.18 2.07 -9.31
N GLN A 177 10.75 1.33 -8.29
CA GLN A 177 10.80 -0.13 -8.27
C GLN A 177 9.38 -0.69 -8.38
N PHE A 178 9.25 -1.75 -9.16
CA PHE A 178 8.04 -2.55 -9.22
C PHE A 178 8.35 -3.95 -8.71
N SER A 179 7.43 -4.52 -7.94
CA SER A 179 7.53 -5.91 -7.50
C SER A 179 6.17 -6.57 -7.37
N VAL A 180 6.15 -7.89 -7.53
CA VAL A 180 5.00 -8.74 -7.25
C VAL A 180 5.48 -10.07 -6.67
N ILE A 181 4.71 -10.59 -5.72
CA ILE A 181 4.86 -11.93 -5.18
C ILE A 181 3.53 -12.64 -5.38
N GLY A 182 3.57 -13.84 -5.95
CA GLY A 182 2.39 -14.65 -6.25
C GLY A 182 1.74 -15.28 -5.02
N ASP A 183 2.43 -15.24 -3.88
CA ASP A 183 1.93 -15.65 -2.57
C ASP A 183 1.46 -14.43 -1.76
N GLN A 184 0.57 -14.65 -0.78
CA GLN A 184 0.24 -13.63 0.20
C GLN A 184 1.31 -13.61 1.30
N VAL A 185 2.14 -12.58 1.31
CA VAL A 185 3.28 -12.46 2.23
C VAL A 185 3.56 -10.99 2.56
N MET A 186 4.06 -10.74 3.75
CA MET A 186 4.53 -9.40 4.13
C MET A 186 5.83 -9.09 3.42
N ALA A 187 5.99 -7.86 2.94
CA ALA A 187 7.28 -7.40 2.45
C ALA A 187 8.32 -7.43 3.57
N ASP A 188 9.55 -7.86 3.24
CA ASP A 188 10.68 -7.81 4.17
C ASP A 188 11.09 -6.37 4.49
N ASP A 189 10.91 -5.46 3.53
CA ASP A 189 11.18 -4.04 3.69
C ASP A 189 10.04 -3.30 4.39
N PHE A 190 10.39 -2.34 5.23
CA PHE A 190 9.46 -1.36 5.76
C PHE A 190 8.71 -0.59 4.64
N PRO A 191 7.41 -0.26 4.83
CA PRO A 191 6.60 -0.46 6.03
C PRO A 191 5.85 -1.81 6.02
N HIS A 192 6.51 -2.88 5.56
CA HIS A 192 5.99 -4.24 5.53
C HIS A 192 4.58 -4.33 4.91
N LEU A 193 4.42 -3.79 3.70
CA LEU A 193 3.15 -3.88 2.97
C LEU A 193 2.87 -5.34 2.61
N MET A 194 1.61 -5.74 2.67
CA MET A 194 1.19 -7.11 2.34
C MET A 194 1.13 -7.29 0.82
N PHE A 195 1.95 -8.19 0.28
CA PHE A 195 1.78 -8.68 -1.07
C PHE A 195 0.56 -9.57 -1.16
N THR A 196 -0.14 -9.47 -2.28
CA THR A 196 -1.11 -10.45 -2.71
C THR A 196 -0.79 -10.79 -4.16
N GLY A 197 -1.10 -12.01 -4.60
CA GLY A 197 -1.06 -12.33 -6.04
C GLY A 197 -2.00 -11.45 -6.89
N ASN A 198 -2.79 -10.56 -6.30
CA ASN A 198 -3.68 -9.64 -6.99
C ASN A 198 -3.21 -8.18 -6.95
N SER A 199 -2.02 -7.91 -6.40
CA SER A 199 -1.45 -6.57 -6.30
C SER A 199 0.02 -6.55 -6.70
N THR A 200 0.51 -5.36 -7.05
CA THR A 200 1.93 -5.09 -7.27
C THR A 200 2.33 -3.93 -6.38
N GLN A 201 3.53 -4.02 -5.81
CA GLN A 201 4.12 -2.93 -5.04
C GLN A 201 4.88 -2.00 -5.97
N ILE A 202 4.75 -0.71 -5.69
CA ILE A 202 5.56 0.35 -6.30
C ILE A 202 6.33 1.01 -5.16
N LYS A 203 7.65 1.10 -5.29
CA LYS A 203 8.52 1.82 -4.35
C LYS A 203 9.18 2.97 -5.08
N VAL A 204 8.89 4.18 -4.64
CA VAL A 204 9.46 5.44 -5.16
C VAL A 204 10.57 5.88 -4.23
N ILE A 205 11.73 6.20 -4.78
CA ILE A 205 12.90 6.66 -4.03
C ILE A 205 13.47 7.90 -4.68
N LEU A 206 13.59 8.96 -3.90
CA LEU A 206 14.28 10.20 -4.25
C LEU A 206 15.63 10.20 -3.54
N ASP A 207 16.72 9.90 -4.25
CA ASP A 207 18.08 9.86 -3.70
C ASP A 207 18.88 11.02 -4.30
N ARG A 208 19.30 11.96 -3.47
CA ARG A 208 20.12 13.13 -3.83
C ARG A 208 19.54 13.97 -4.98
N LEU A 209 18.24 14.27 -4.91
CA LEU A 209 17.64 15.33 -5.73
C LEU A 209 18.21 16.69 -5.36
N HIS A 210 18.46 17.53 -6.36
CA HIS A 210 18.94 18.88 -6.12
C HIS A 210 17.84 19.74 -5.50
N SER A 211 18.14 20.38 -4.37
CA SER A 211 17.23 21.30 -3.66
C SER A 211 17.80 22.71 -3.64
N ASN A 212 17.03 23.70 -4.11
CA ASN A 212 17.48 25.10 -4.16
C ASN A 212 17.45 25.80 -2.78
N SER A 213 16.87 25.16 -1.77
CA SER A 213 16.68 25.70 -0.43
C SER A 213 16.88 24.60 0.61
N SER A 214 17.36 24.97 1.80
CA SER A 214 17.42 24.08 2.97
C SER A 214 16.05 23.69 3.52
N LYS A 215 14.98 24.34 3.07
CA LYS A 215 13.59 24.13 3.51
C LYS A 215 12.71 23.64 2.37
N THR A 216 13.13 22.53 1.77
CA THR A 216 12.49 21.94 0.58
C THR A 216 11.70 20.67 0.93
N ARG A 217 10.48 20.56 0.41
CA ARG A 217 9.64 19.36 0.44
C ARG A 217 9.32 18.92 -0.99
N TYR A 218 9.19 17.62 -1.19
CA TYR A 218 8.77 17.06 -2.48
C TYR A 218 7.35 16.48 -2.42
N SER A 219 6.67 16.50 -3.56
CA SER A 219 5.36 15.91 -3.74
C SER A 219 5.23 15.23 -5.11
N LEU A 220 4.52 14.12 -5.16
CA LEU A 220 4.23 13.38 -6.39
C LEU A 220 2.78 13.60 -6.82
N GLU A 221 2.57 13.89 -8.10
CA GLU A 221 1.25 13.79 -8.72
C GLU A 221 1.06 12.37 -9.26
N LEU A 222 -0.06 11.75 -8.85
CA LEU A 222 -0.46 10.41 -9.25
C LEU A 222 -1.76 10.48 -10.04
N MET A 223 -1.78 9.85 -11.21
CA MET A 223 -2.96 9.75 -12.05
C MET A 223 -3.45 8.32 -12.12
N VAL A 224 -4.71 8.12 -11.72
CA VAL A 224 -5.39 6.83 -11.70
C VAL A 224 -6.34 6.74 -12.88
N PHE A 225 -6.21 5.66 -13.63
CA PHE A 225 -7.05 5.35 -14.79
C PHE A 225 -7.92 4.14 -14.44
N SER A 226 -9.24 4.27 -14.55
CA SER A 226 -10.15 3.18 -14.26
C SER A 226 -11.42 3.25 -15.07
N PRO A 227 -12.12 2.12 -15.28
CA PRO A 227 -13.45 2.11 -15.85
C PRO A 227 -14.41 2.93 -15.00
N GLN A 228 -15.26 3.72 -15.64
CA GLN A 228 -16.44 4.29 -15.03
C GLN A 228 -17.56 3.24 -15.07
N SER A 229 -18.22 3.03 -13.93
CA SER A 229 -19.43 2.19 -13.88
C SER A 229 -20.55 2.88 -14.66
N GLY A 230 -21.18 2.17 -15.60
CA GLY A 230 -22.25 2.72 -16.44
C GLY A 230 -23.48 3.18 -15.65
N ASP A 231 -23.72 2.57 -14.48
CA ASP A 231 -24.89 2.85 -13.64
C ASP A 231 -24.61 3.94 -12.58
N CYS A 232 -23.41 4.52 -12.55
CA CYS A 232 -23.03 5.52 -11.56
C CYS A 232 -22.70 6.89 -12.13
N SER A 233 -23.31 7.91 -11.53
CA SER A 233 -23.06 9.32 -11.84
C SER A 233 -21.73 9.84 -11.30
N SER A 234 -21.08 9.14 -10.35
CA SER A 234 -19.79 9.54 -9.79
C SER A 234 -18.64 8.77 -10.44
N ASN A 235 -17.66 9.52 -10.93
CA ASN A 235 -16.39 9.02 -11.46
C ASN A 235 -15.22 9.27 -10.49
N GLN A 236 -15.53 9.58 -9.22
CA GLN A 236 -14.54 9.89 -8.20
C GLN A 236 -14.01 8.64 -7.51
N TRP A 237 -12.73 8.71 -7.13
CA TRP A 237 -12.13 7.79 -6.19
C TRP A 237 -12.26 8.34 -4.77
N ARG A 238 -12.49 7.47 -3.79
CA ARG A 238 -12.63 7.84 -2.38
C ARG A 238 -11.50 7.23 -1.57
N SER A 239 -10.98 8.02 -0.64
CA SER A 239 -10.04 7.55 0.38
C SER A 239 -10.76 6.89 1.55
N HIS A 240 -10.27 5.74 1.95
CA HIS A 240 -10.66 4.98 3.12
C HIS A 240 -9.44 4.86 4.03
N VAL A 241 -9.60 5.26 5.30
CA VAL A 241 -8.54 5.10 6.31
C VAL A 241 -8.95 3.97 7.22
N THR A 242 -8.19 2.88 7.17
CA THR A 242 -8.36 1.74 8.08
C THR A 242 -7.41 1.90 9.23
N LYS A 243 -7.92 2.00 10.46
CA LYS A 243 -7.07 2.04 11.65
C LYS A 243 -6.66 0.62 12.02
N ALA A 244 -5.36 0.39 12.15
CA ALA A 244 -4.81 -0.85 12.67
C ALA A 244 -4.93 -0.85 14.20
N ILE A 245 -5.23 -2.02 14.78
CA ILE A 245 -5.32 -2.21 16.23
C ILE A 245 -3.91 -2.27 16.85
N SER A 246 -2.92 -2.66 16.06
CA SER A 246 -1.53 -2.82 16.48
C SER A 246 -0.58 -2.44 15.35
N ASP A 247 0.59 -1.98 15.74
CA ASP A 247 1.75 -1.65 14.92
C ASP A 247 2.81 -2.76 14.95
N GLU A 248 2.46 -3.98 15.40
CA GLU A 248 3.37 -5.13 15.56
C GLU A 248 4.32 -5.32 14.37
N HIS A 249 3.79 -5.17 13.16
CA HIS A 249 4.56 -5.34 11.93
C HIS A 249 5.12 -4.03 11.37
N SER A 250 4.73 -2.86 11.87
CA SER A 250 5.34 -1.58 11.47
C SER A 250 5.20 -0.57 12.61
N PRO A 251 6.17 -0.54 13.53
CA PRO A 251 6.04 0.21 14.76
C PRO A 251 5.79 1.70 14.51
N GLY A 252 4.90 2.29 15.30
CA GLY A 252 4.48 3.68 15.20
C GLY A 252 3.42 3.97 14.12
N ILE A 253 3.04 2.99 13.29
CA ILE A 253 2.10 3.18 12.19
C ILE A 253 0.81 2.39 12.46
N PHE A 254 -0.27 3.13 12.74
CA PHE A 254 -1.58 2.56 13.11
C PHE A 254 -2.66 2.77 12.06
N SER A 255 -2.30 3.02 10.80
CA SER A 255 -3.28 3.19 9.74
C SER A 255 -2.76 2.77 8.37
N ASP A 256 -3.69 2.23 7.58
CA ASP A 256 -3.55 2.02 6.15
C ASP A 256 -4.52 2.96 5.42
N ILE A 257 -4.05 3.61 4.36
CA ILE A 257 -4.86 4.39 3.46
C ILE A 257 -5.12 3.55 2.22
N ALA A 258 -6.38 3.45 1.81
CA ALA A 258 -6.80 2.83 0.57
C ALA A 258 -7.64 3.80 -0.25
N LEU A 259 -7.41 3.84 -1.56
CA LEU A 259 -8.29 4.49 -2.52
C LEU A 259 -9.00 3.43 -3.35
N SER A 260 -10.29 3.62 -3.57
CA SER A 260 -11.10 2.79 -4.47
C SER A 260 -12.16 3.65 -5.16
N PRO A 261 -12.67 3.24 -6.34
CA PRO A 261 -13.77 3.96 -6.98
C PRO A 261 -15.02 3.94 -6.10
N VAL A 262 -15.77 5.05 -6.06
CA VAL A 262 -16.97 5.18 -5.21
C VAL A 262 -18.07 4.17 -5.57
N CYS A 263 -18.18 3.82 -6.86
CA CYS A 263 -19.35 3.11 -7.39
C CYS A 263 -19.09 1.65 -7.74
N THR A 264 -18.15 1.02 -7.06
CA THR A 264 -17.84 -0.38 -7.30
C THR A 264 -18.51 -1.21 -6.21
N GLU A 265 -19.77 -1.60 -6.43
CA GLU A 265 -20.47 -2.60 -5.60
C GLU A 265 -20.05 -4.04 -5.93
N LYS A 266 -19.12 -4.23 -6.89
CA LYS A 266 -18.52 -5.54 -7.14
C LYS A 266 -17.69 -5.96 -5.93
N ASN A 267 -17.76 -7.24 -5.57
CA ASN A 267 -16.98 -7.85 -4.48
C ASN A 267 -15.44 -7.71 -4.58
N ASP A 268 -14.91 -7.08 -5.65
CA ASP A 268 -13.48 -6.97 -5.93
C ASP A 268 -13.14 -5.67 -6.70
N PRO A 269 -13.23 -4.49 -6.09
CA PRO A 269 -12.87 -3.25 -6.77
C PRO A 269 -11.37 -3.17 -7.10
N SER A 270 -11.00 -2.34 -8.06
CA SER A 270 -9.61 -1.90 -8.17
C SER A 270 -9.25 -1.02 -6.97
N PHE A 271 -8.01 -1.12 -6.48
CA PHE A 271 -7.55 -0.34 -5.33
C PHE A 271 -6.12 0.17 -5.49
N ILE A 272 -5.83 1.23 -4.74
CA ILE A 272 -4.49 1.71 -4.45
C ILE A 272 -4.37 1.81 -2.93
N SER A 273 -3.31 1.30 -2.31
CA SER A 273 -3.15 1.42 -0.86
C SER A 273 -1.71 1.66 -0.43
N TRP A 274 -1.54 2.35 0.70
CA TRP A 274 -0.23 2.58 1.30
C TRP A 274 -0.40 2.88 2.79
N ARG A 275 0.72 2.83 3.52
CA ARG A 275 0.80 3.36 4.88
C ARG A 275 1.27 4.81 4.81
N PRO A 276 0.76 5.74 5.65
CA PRO A 276 1.03 7.17 5.56
C PRO A 276 2.44 7.54 6.07
N VAL A 277 3.46 6.81 5.62
CA VAL A 277 4.85 6.91 6.06
C VAL A 277 5.79 6.79 4.88
N SER A 278 6.88 7.54 4.95
CA SER A 278 8.05 7.49 4.10
C SER A 278 9.29 7.40 4.97
N TYR A 279 10.40 6.97 4.40
CA TYR A 279 11.66 6.78 5.12
C TYR A 279 12.74 7.69 4.57
N THR A 280 13.42 8.38 5.47
CA THR A 280 14.46 9.37 5.17
C THR A 280 15.86 8.78 5.15
N ASP A 281 16.00 7.47 5.40
CA ASP A 281 17.25 6.71 5.33
C ASP A 281 17.13 5.46 4.42
N ARG A 282 18.28 4.93 3.98
CA ARG A 282 18.32 3.73 3.11
C ARG A 282 17.97 2.43 3.85
N THR A 283 18.16 2.40 5.16
CA THR A 283 17.88 1.26 6.04
C THR A 283 16.40 1.19 6.45
N SER A 284 15.61 2.23 6.16
CA SER A 284 14.20 2.36 6.52
C SER A 284 13.94 2.07 8.01
N SER A 285 14.49 2.88 8.90
CA SER A 285 14.29 2.73 10.35
C SER A 285 13.07 3.52 10.85
N ILE A 286 12.54 3.14 12.01
CA ILE A 286 11.42 3.88 12.66
C ILE A 286 11.83 5.32 12.97
N GLU A 287 13.08 5.52 13.41
CA GLU A 287 13.65 6.84 13.73
C GLU A 287 13.76 7.75 12.49
N ALA A 288 13.88 7.15 11.31
CA ALA A 288 13.95 7.85 10.03
C ALA A 288 12.59 7.97 9.34
N SER A 289 11.48 7.68 10.04
CA SER A 289 10.13 7.81 9.48
C SER A 289 9.70 9.28 9.33
N SER A 290 8.95 9.55 8.28
CA SER A 290 8.32 10.86 7.99
C SER A 290 6.93 10.64 7.41
N ASP A 291 6.00 11.53 7.68
CA ASP A 291 4.62 11.43 7.23
C ASP A 291 4.49 11.54 5.71
N VAL A 292 3.43 10.90 5.21
CA VAL A 292 2.98 10.98 3.83
C VAL A 292 1.52 11.39 3.81
N LYS A 293 1.20 12.51 3.15
CA LYS A 293 -0.14 13.10 3.17
C LYS A 293 -0.68 13.27 1.76
N ILE A 294 -1.98 13.01 1.60
CA ILE A 294 -2.73 13.46 0.42
C ILE A 294 -2.95 14.96 0.59
N THR A 295 -2.46 15.78 -0.34
CA THR A 295 -2.48 17.25 -0.23
C THR A 295 -3.35 17.93 -1.29
N SER A 296 -4.06 17.16 -2.09
CA SER A 296 -5.04 17.68 -3.04
C SER A 296 -6.34 16.88 -2.96
N ASP A 297 -7.44 17.49 -3.39
CA ASP A 297 -8.68 16.74 -3.60
C ASP A 297 -8.47 15.69 -4.70
N ILE A 298 -9.03 14.50 -4.51
CA ILE A 298 -9.08 13.47 -5.54
C ILE A 298 -10.19 13.86 -6.51
N LYS A 299 -9.82 14.48 -7.61
CA LYS A 299 -10.77 15.03 -8.58
C LYS A 299 -10.63 14.37 -9.94
N PRO A 300 -11.74 14.25 -10.70
CA PRO A 300 -11.66 13.89 -12.10
C PRO A 300 -10.78 14.89 -12.83
N HIS A 301 -9.77 14.38 -13.51
CA HIS A 301 -8.82 15.17 -14.25
C HIS A 301 -9.32 15.38 -15.68
N ALA A 302 -9.28 16.61 -16.18
CA ALA A 302 -9.58 16.89 -17.57
C ALA A 302 -8.54 16.20 -18.47
N ILE A 303 -8.99 15.63 -19.59
CA ILE A 303 -8.14 14.87 -20.52
C ILE A 303 -7.05 15.79 -21.09
N THR A 304 -5.90 15.82 -20.43
CA THR A 304 -4.66 16.39 -20.90
C THR A 304 -3.71 15.22 -21.09
N SER A 305 -3.14 15.10 -22.28
CA SER A 305 -2.37 13.90 -22.62
C SER A 305 -1.06 13.87 -21.83
N VAL A 306 -0.91 12.85 -20.98
CA VAL A 306 0.28 12.59 -20.18
C VAL A 306 1.25 11.64 -20.88
N GLN A 307 0.85 11.02 -21.99
CA GLN A 307 1.65 10.14 -22.81
C GLN A 307 2.31 9.02 -21.99
N SER A 308 1.48 8.27 -21.26
CA SER A 308 1.88 7.10 -20.51
C SER A 308 1.30 5.81 -21.10
N ILE A 309 1.85 4.64 -20.75
CA ILE A 309 1.25 3.37 -21.19
C ILE A 309 -0.16 3.16 -20.63
N ALA A 310 -0.44 3.70 -19.44
CA ALA A 310 -1.77 3.65 -18.86
C ALA A 310 -2.73 4.49 -19.70
N GLU A 311 -2.38 5.74 -20.02
CA GLU A 311 -3.20 6.55 -20.93
C GLU A 311 -3.43 5.86 -22.28
N LEU A 312 -2.40 5.21 -22.87
CA LEU A 312 -2.57 4.50 -24.15
C LEU A 312 -3.57 3.35 -24.08
N TYR A 313 -3.60 2.62 -22.97
CA TYR A 313 -4.52 1.50 -22.79
C TYR A 313 -5.95 1.95 -22.47
N PHE A 314 -6.09 3.04 -21.70
CA PHE A 314 -7.39 3.53 -21.24
C PHE A 314 -8.02 4.57 -22.19
N GLY A 315 -7.23 5.46 -22.79
CA GLY A 315 -7.70 6.63 -23.54
C GLY A 315 -8.50 6.32 -24.80
N GLY A 316 -8.36 5.11 -25.36
CA GLY A 316 -9.18 4.65 -26.50
C GLY A 316 -10.51 4.01 -26.10
N LYS A 317 -10.82 3.86 -24.81
CA LYS A 317 -12.00 3.13 -24.33
C LYS A 317 -13.14 4.08 -23.94
N PRO A 318 -14.40 3.71 -24.23
CA PRO A 318 -15.55 4.46 -23.73
C PRO A 318 -15.64 4.36 -22.21
N ASN A 319 -16.19 5.40 -21.57
CA ASN A 319 -16.51 5.44 -20.14
C ASN A 319 -15.30 5.20 -19.22
N MET A 320 -14.19 5.92 -19.44
CA MET A 320 -13.02 5.86 -18.56
C MET A 320 -12.96 7.11 -17.67
N SER A 321 -12.59 6.91 -16.41
CA SER A 321 -12.30 7.98 -15.47
C SER A 321 -10.79 8.12 -15.27
N ILE A 322 -10.34 9.37 -15.24
CA ILE A 322 -8.97 9.73 -14.85
C ILE A 322 -9.11 10.57 -13.59
N ASN A 323 -8.48 10.15 -12.50
CA ASN A 323 -8.46 10.90 -11.24
C ASN A 323 -7.01 11.24 -10.89
N ALA A 324 -6.74 12.48 -10.52
CA ALA A 324 -5.41 12.92 -10.10
C ALA A 324 -5.40 13.30 -8.62
N PHE A 325 -4.30 12.99 -7.93
CA PHE A 325 -4.07 13.44 -6.56
C PHE A 325 -2.58 13.56 -6.25
N ASN A 326 -2.26 14.42 -5.28
CA ASN A 326 -0.90 14.72 -4.87
C ASN A 326 -0.57 14.09 -3.52
N ILE A 327 0.62 13.51 -3.44
CA ILE A 327 1.20 12.93 -2.23
C ILE A 327 2.43 13.73 -1.85
N THR A 328 2.42 14.34 -0.67
CA THR A 328 3.55 15.13 -0.16
C THR A 328 4.28 14.42 0.96
N PHE A 329 5.61 14.51 0.94
CA PHE A 329 6.51 13.92 1.93
C PHE A 329 6.97 14.96 2.96
N GLY A 330 6.79 14.66 4.24
CA GLY A 330 7.36 15.46 5.31
C GLY A 330 6.55 15.51 6.59
N THR A 331 7.26 15.62 7.72
CA THR A 331 6.70 15.94 9.04
C THR A 331 7.41 17.14 9.64
N VAL A 332 6.72 17.90 10.48
CA VAL A 332 7.34 18.99 11.23
C VAL A 332 8.45 18.43 12.12
N GLY A 333 9.63 19.02 12.08
CA GLY A 333 10.80 18.64 12.87
C GLY A 333 11.71 17.59 12.23
N ASP A 334 11.34 17.03 11.08
CA ASP A 334 12.21 16.04 10.40
C ASP A 334 13.46 16.68 9.76
N GLY A 335 13.46 18.00 9.56
CA GLY A 335 14.55 18.80 9.00
C GLY A 335 14.54 18.94 7.49
N PHE A 336 13.40 18.70 6.83
CA PHE A 336 13.22 18.79 5.38
C PHE A 336 14.04 17.76 4.58
N TYR A 337 13.77 17.67 3.27
CA TYR A 337 14.50 16.75 2.38
C TYR A 337 16.03 16.95 2.42
N PRO A 338 16.58 18.18 2.41
CA PRO A 338 18.03 18.39 2.33
C PRO A 338 18.83 17.87 3.53
N LYS A 339 18.19 17.51 4.65
CA LYS A 339 18.91 16.95 5.81
C LYS A 339 19.52 15.58 5.52
N THR A 340 18.78 14.72 4.82
CA THR A 340 19.23 13.36 4.47
C THR A 340 19.42 13.15 2.98
N GLU A 341 18.86 14.06 2.16
CA GLU A 341 18.80 13.95 0.71
C GLU A 341 18.23 12.60 0.24
N TYR A 342 17.30 12.03 1.04
CA TYR A 342 16.74 10.73 0.76
C TYR A 342 15.29 10.66 1.21
N THR A 343 14.44 10.09 0.37
CA THR A 343 13.05 9.75 0.73
C THR A 343 12.62 8.51 -0.03
N ALA A 344 12.11 7.51 0.67
CA ALA A 344 11.53 6.30 0.10
C ALA A 344 10.08 6.12 0.55
N TRP A 345 9.18 5.88 -0.41
CA TRP A 345 7.77 5.65 -0.17
C TRP A 345 7.28 4.45 -0.99
N SER A 346 6.38 3.65 -0.40
CA SER A 346 5.84 2.46 -1.06
C SER A 346 4.32 2.46 -1.05
N LEU A 347 3.73 1.96 -2.14
CA LEU A 347 2.30 1.75 -2.30
C LEU A 347 2.03 0.42 -3.01
N MET A 348 0.77 -0.02 -2.95
CA MET A 348 0.23 -1.19 -3.63
C MET A 348 -0.83 -0.75 -4.63
N VAL A 349 -0.84 -1.35 -5.81
CA VAL A 349 -1.90 -1.20 -6.81
C VAL A 349 -2.42 -2.59 -7.17
N GLY A 350 -3.73 -2.79 -7.17
CA GLY A 350 -4.29 -4.12 -7.35
C GLY A 350 -5.77 -4.15 -7.70
N THR A 351 -6.28 -5.37 -7.80
CA THR A 351 -7.70 -5.67 -7.99
C THR A 351 -8.17 -6.58 -6.86
N GLY A 352 -9.39 -6.40 -6.38
CA GLY A 352 -9.91 -7.12 -5.21
C GLY A 352 -9.99 -6.25 -3.97
N SER A 353 -10.18 -6.86 -2.82
CA SER A 353 -10.08 -6.15 -1.54
C SER A 353 -8.63 -5.96 -1.11
N THR A 354 -8.36 -4.83 -0.45
CA THR A 354 -7.12 -4.64 0.31
C THR A 354 -7.08 -5.63 1.46
N VAL A 355 -5.92 -6.22 1.73
CA VAL A 355 -5.75 -7.11 2.89
C VAL A 355 -5.52 -6.27 4.14
N SER A 356 -6.40 -6.41 5.14
CA SER A 356 -6.14 -5.92 6.48
C SER A 356 -5.31 -6.94 7.26
N ILE A 357 -4.27 -6.46 7.95
CA ILE A 357 -3.41 -7.30 8.79
C ILE A 357 -3.99 -7.30 10.20
N GLY A 358 -4.38 -8.48 10.68
CA GLY A 358 -4.81 -8.68 12.07
C GLY A 358 -3.63 -8.82 13.03
N LEU A 359 -3.95 -8.97 14.32
CA LEU A 359 -2.96 -9.29 15.34
C LEU A 359 -2.32 -10.66 15.06
N SER A 360 -1.01 -10.80 15.31
CA SER A 360 -0.38 -12.12 15.21
C SER A 360 -0.92 -13.09 16.25
N SER A 361 -0.76 -14.39 16.00
CA SER A 361 -1.09 -15.44 16.98
C SER A 361 -0.35 -15.25 18.30
N ILE A 362 0.86 -14.69 18.28
CA ILE A 362 1.68 -14.42 19.47
C ILE A 362 1.11 -13.23 20.24
N ALA A 363 0.75 -12.14 19.56
CA ALA A 363 0.10 -10.98 20.19
C ALA A 363 -1.24 -11.37 20.84
N ILE A 364 -2.05 -12.16 20.13
CA ILE A 364 -3.31 -12.71 20.67
C ILE A 364 -3.05 -13.60 21.89
N LEU A 365 -2.01 -14.45 21.84
CA LEU A 365 -1.63 -15.30 22.97
C LEU A 365 -1.27 -14.46 24.20
N TYR A 366 -0.39 -13.45 24.07
CA TYR A 366 -0.03 -12.60 25.20
C TYR A 366 -1.22 -11.80 25.74
N ALA A 367 -2.06 -11.25 24.86
CA ALA A 367 -3.29 -10.59 25.26
C ALA A 367 -4.22 -11.55 26.03
N SER A 368 -4.35 -12.80 25.59
CA SER A 368 -5.18 -13.81 26.26
C SER A 368 -4.64 -14.22 27.64
N ILE A 369 -3.31 -14.35 27.79
CA ILE A 369 -2.65 -14.65 29.06
C ILE A 369 -2.86 -13.49 30.04
N GLY A 370 -2.63 -12.25 29.59
CA GLY A 370 -2.83 -11.05 30.41
C GLY A 370 -4.28 -10.91 30.88
N LEU A 371 -5.25 -11.10 29.98
CA LEU A 371 -6.66 -11.01 30.32
C LEU A 371 -7.09 -12.13 31.30
N SER A 372 -6.57 -13.34 31.10
CA SER A 372 -6.85 -14.48 31.98
C SER A 372 -6.30 -14.26 33.39
N ALA A 373 -5.09 -13.71 33.52
CA ALA A 373 -4.51 -13.35 34.81
C ALA A 373 -5.36 -12.30 35.55
N LEU A 374 -5.84 -11.27 34.85
CA LEU A 374 -6.73 -10.25 35.43
C LEU A 374 -8.03 -10.86 35.92
N VAL A 375 -8.67 -11.73 35.13
CA VAL A 375 -9.92 -12.40 35.51
C VAL A 375 -9.71 -13.28 36.75
N LEU A 376 -8.62 -14.05 36.81
CA LEU A 376 -8.28 -14.87 37.98
C LEU A 376 -8.07 -14.00 39.23
N PHE A 377 -7.40 -12.86 39.08
CA PHE A 377 -7.23 -11.91 40.18
C PHE A 377 -8.59 -11.40 40.71
N PHE A 378 -9.49 -10.97 39.84
CA PHE A 378 -10.83 -10.51 40.24
C PHE A 378 -11.67 -11.62 40.89
N ILE A 379 -11.64 -12.84 40.35
CA ILE A 379 -12.36 -13.98 40.93
C ILE A 379 -11.80 -14.32 42.31
N SER A 380 -10.47 -14.40 42.44
CA SER A 380 -9.82 -14.70 43.72
C SER A 380 -10.14 -13.64 44.79
N GLY A 381 -10.07 -12.35 44.43
CA GLY A 381 -10.47 -11.25 45.31
C GLY A 381 -11.96 -11.28 45.68
N GLY A 382 -12.83 -11.57 44.72
CA GLY A 382 -14.27 -11.73 44.96
C GLY A 382 -14.58 -12.88 45.91
N ILE A 383 -13.94 -14.04 45.72
CA ILE A 383 -14.05 -15.20 46.62
C ILE A 383 -13.55 -14.83 48.02
N PHE A 384 -12.38 -14.19 48.12
CA PHE A 384 -11.79 -13.77 49.39
C PHE A 384 -12.74 -12.85 50.17
N LEU A 385 -13.29 -11.82 49.52
CA LEU A 385 -14.25 -10.90 50.14
C LEU A 385 -15.57 -11.60 50.53
N ALA A 386 -16.06 -12.52 49.70
CA ALA A 386 -17.25 -13.30 50.01
C ALA A 386 -17.04 -14.18 51.25
N VAL A 387 -15.91 -14.88 51.35
CA VAL A 387 -15.53 -15.69 52.50
C VAL A 387 -15.42 -14.82 53.76
N GLN A 388 -14.72 -13.68 53.68
CA GLN A 388 -14.58 -12.76 54.81
C GLN A 388 -15.95 -12.24 55.30
N ARG A 389 -16.88 -11.95 54.38
CA ARG A 389 -18.22 -11.47 54.72
C ARG A 389 -19.11 -12.56 55.32
N CYS A 390 -18.94 -13.81 54.90
CA CYS A 390 -19.63 -14.95 55.51
C CYS A 390 -19.13 -15.19 56.93
N TRP A 391 -17.81 -15.18 57.16
CA TRP A 391 -17.25 -15.38 58.51
C TRP A 391 -17.65 -14.30 59.50
N ARG A 392 -17.68 -13.01 59.10
CA ARG A 392 -18.15 -11.93 60.00
C ARG A 392 -19.61 -12.06 60.44
N LYS A 393 -20.47 -12.74 59.66
CA LYS A 393 -21.88 -12.95 60.04
C LYS A 393 -22.05 -14.03 61.11
N ASP A 394 -21.16 -15.01 61.14
CA ASP A 394 -21.22 -16.09 62.13
C ASP A 394 -20.81 -15.58 63.52
N ASP A 395 -19.90 -14.61 63.60
CA ASP A 395 -19.49 -13.97 64.85
C ASP A 395 -20.63 -13.14 65.49
N ASP A 396 -21.46 -12.47 64.69
CA ASP A 396 -22.60 -11.67 65.18
C ASP A 396 -23.75 -12.54 65.72
N LEU A 397 -23.94 -13.76 65.20
CA LEU A 397 -24.96 -14.71 65.68
C LEU A 397 -24.60 -15.37 67.01
N LEU A 398 -23.31 -15.46 67.35
CA LEU A 398 -22.85 -15.99 68.64
C LEU A 398 -22.97 -14.97 69.78
N LEU A 399 -23.10 -13.68 69.47
CA LEU A 399 -23.27 -12.62 70.46
C LEU A 399 -24.74 -12.35 70.83
N SER A 400 -25.73 -12.77 70.02
CA SER A 400 -27.16 -12.55 70.34
C SER A 400 -27.79 -13.60 71.26
N ASN A 401 -27.10 -14.69 71.59
CA ASN A 401 -27.62 -15.76 72.47
C ASN A 401 -27.25 -15.59 73.95
N ASN A 402 -26.62 -14.48 74.34
CA ASN A 402 -26.20 -14.20 75.72
C ASN A 402 -26.96 -13.03 76.39
N SER A 403 -28.14 -12.65 75.88
CA SER A 403 -29.04 -11.75 76.60
C SER A 403 -30.30 -12.51 77.06
N ILE A 404 -30.19 -13.16 78.22
CA ILE A 404 -31.32 -13.44 79.12
C ILE A 404 -31.46 -12.26 80.07
#